data_AF-A0A6N8ZCI0-F1
#
_entry.id   AF-A0A6N8ZCI0-F1
#
_cell.length_a   1.000
_cell.length_b   1.000
_cell.length_c   1.000
_cell.angle_alpha   90.00
_cell.angle_beta   90.00
_cell.angle_gamma   90.00
#
_symmetry.space_group_name_H-M   'P 1'
#
loop_
_entity.id
_entity.type
_entity.pdbx_description
1 polymer ?
#
loop_
_entity_poly.entity_id
_entity_poly.type
_entity_poly.pdbx_seq_one_letter_code
_entity_poly.pdbx_strand_id
1 'polypeptide(L)'
;MVLPHSALRTGQHLKWRSGTYRRKGGRNAPGIGLNLRVQEPWDLDNVVPDFFPMPASVVFAEYGGMDEGAALAPATVQVWRGNWEDDYLGITRASEALHHDDGKFKSPYADLSSQGPTVLDRRLFFVDVLPHTAAIPAANSTNVRARQGSQENTKYDGQLHLLDGVVNNDHLLDVYLSECIAPYLALDPLQAVLPVHSPTMTIPLLPDGSLDVAALNSAMQRRWNNAAGMFQEAHKERAITELFDNLNHLNKLANQLDYLQGAITGDETTRIAYTTQGEPTAGLIRDNHSILDHKLFQTICRSEDEAYYLLTIINSNELATRAKPFCTTNWAKKIRDFHKHGWKLPIPRYDPDDPLHARLSQLGATAEQECQALIAQSDITTRPAGDPQSRAARRLLRHTWQPTSKTAQAIEAAVADLLSDPAQAALAARQMQDK
;
A
#
# COMPACT_ATOMS: atom_id res chain seq x y z
N MET A 1 30.82 -13.70 -1.60
CA MET A 1 29.60 -14.18 -2.28
C MET A 1 28.87 -13.00 -2.88
N VAL A 2 28.45 -13.07 -4.15
CA VAL A 2 27.55 -12.06 -4.75
C VAL A 2 26.12 -12.49 -4.50
N LEU A 3 25.29 -11.60 -3.96
CA LEU A 3 23.92 -11.88 -3.54
C LEU A 3 22.98 -10.77 -4.01
N PRO A 4 21.67 -11.05 -4.14
CA PRO A 4 20.68 -9.99 -4.31
C PRO A 4 20.80 -8.97 -3.18
N HIS A 5 20.65 -7.68 -3.49
CA HIS A 5 20.72 -6.60 -2.50
C HIS A 5 19.78 -6.80 -1.30
N SER A 6 18.63 -7.44 -1.54
CA SER A 6 17.67 -7.82 -0.50
C SER A 6 18.28 -8.67 0.62
N ALA A 7 19.35 -9.44 0.36
CA ALA A 7 20.06 -10.22 1.36
C ALA A 7 20.61 -9.36 2.52
N LEU A 8 20.96 -8.10 2.25
CA LEU A 8 21.42 -7.15 3.27
C LEU A 8 20.26 -6.57 4.11
N ARG A 9 19.08 -6.37 3.51
CA ARG A 9 18.06 -5.47 4.11
C ARG A 9 16.74 -6.14 4.50
N THR A 10 16.30 -7.18 3.81
CA THR A 10 14.91 -7.66 3.95
C THR A 10 14.75 -8.75 5.00
N GLY A 11 13.58 -8.77 5.64
CA GLY A 11 13.22 -9.75 6.67
C GLY A 11 13.27 -11.21 6.21
N GLN A 12 13.00 -11.47 4.92
CA GLN A 12 13.04 -12.84 4.36
C GLN A 12 14.42 -13.49 4.48
N HIS A 13 15.48 -12.68 4.54
CA HIS A 13 16.85 -13.15 4.71
C HIS A 13 17.34 -13.10 6.16
N LEU A 14 16.47 -12.89 7.16
CA LEU A 14 16.87 -12.85 8.58
C LEU A 14 17.59 -14.11 9.03
N LYS A 15 17.06 -15.29 8.68
CA LYS A 15 17.70 -16.58 9.02
C LYS A 15 19.06 -16.72 8.36
N TRP A 16 19.16 -16.33 7.10
CA TRP A 16 20.45 -16.27 6.41
C TRP A 16 21.37 -15.31 7.16
N ARG A 17 20.93 -14.07 7.42
CA ARG A 17 21.67 -13.03 8.14
C ARG A 17 22.04 -13.37 9.58
N SER A 18 21.47 -14.41 10.18
CA SER A 18 21.86 -14.84 11.54
C SER A 18 23.29 -15.40 11.62
N GLY A 19 23.90 -15.73 10.48
CA GLY A 19 25.25 -16.30 10.40
C GLY A 19 25.34 -17.72 10.97
N THR A 20 24.23 -18.24 11.50
CA THR A 20 24.18 -19.48 12.27
C THR A 20 23.31 -20.49 11.54
N TYR A 21 23.94 -21.54 11.03
CA TYR A 21 23.28 -22.58 10.25
C TYR A 21 23.42 -23.89 11.00
N ARG A 22 22.30 -24.39 11.53
CA ARG A 22 22.26 -25.66 12.27
C ARG A 22 21.35 -26.64 11.55
N ARG A 23 21.84 -27.85 11.35
CA ARG A 23 21.04 -29.01 10.94
C ARG A 23 21.09 -30.03 12.07
N LYS A 24 19.93 -30.40 12.59
CA LYS A 24 19.83 -31.43 13.63
C LYS A 24 20.29 -32.77 13.07
N GLY A 25 21.12 -33.48 13.83
CA GLY A 25 21.56 -34.83 13.49
C GLY A 25 20.41 -35.82 13.54
N GLY A 26 20.53 -36.90 12.76
CA GLY A 26 19.64 -38.06 12.82
C GLY A 26 20.37 -39.27 13.43
N ARG A 27 19.69 -40.42 13.50
CA ARG A 27 20.31 -41.67 14.02
C ARG A 27 21.61 -42.06 13.31
N ASN A 28 21.76 -41.69 12.04
CA ASN A 28 22.88 -42.10 11.19
C ASN A 28 23.75 -40.94 10.67
N ALA A 29 23.55 -39.71 11.16
CA ALA A 29 24.36 -38.57 10.75
C ALA A 29 24.49 -37.55 11.88
N PRO A 30 25.71 -37.10 12.20
CA PRO A 30 25.90 -36.06 13.20
C PRO A 30 25.21 -34.76 12.77
N GLY A 31 24.78 -33.98 13.76
CA GLY A 31 24.32 -32.62 13.50
C GLY A 31 25.47 -31.80 12.90
N ILE A 32 25.15 -30.92 11.97
CA ILE A 32 26.13 -30.01 11.37
C ILE A 32 25.78 -28.61 11.82
N GLY A 33 26.77 -27.92 12.36
CA GLY A 33 26.70 -26.52 12.71
C GLY A 33 27.75 -25.74 11.93
N LEU A 34 27.33 -24.65 11.30
CA LEU A 34 28.19 -23.70 10.61
C LEU A 34 27.90 -22.31 11.16
N ASN A 35 28.94 -21.62 11.60
CA ASN A 35 28.89 -20.21 11.93
C ASN A 35 29.72 -19.44 10.91
N LEU A 36 29.22 -18.29 10.47
CA LEU A 36 29.93 -17.40 9.57
C LEU A 36 30.29 -16.11 10.31
N ARG A 37 31.56 -15.72 10.24
CA ARG A 37 32.00 -14.37 10.61
C ARG A 37 32.04 -13.51 9.35
N VAL A 38 31.45 -12.33 9.41
CA VAL A 38 31.20 -11.49 8.24
C VAL A 38 32.00 -10.22 8.35
N GLN A 39 32.69 -9.87 7.26
CA GLN A 39 33.33 -8.56 7.13
C GLN A 39 32.34 -7.56 6.54
N GLU A 40 32.68 -6.27 6.57
CA GLU A 40 31.85 -5.21 5.98
C GLU A 40 31.47 -5.57 4.51
N PRO A 41 30.18 -5.78 4.20
CA PRO A 41 29.78 -6.14 2.86
C PRO A 41 29.65 -4.89 1.99
N TRP A 42 29.58 -5.10 0.68
CA TRP A 42 29.39 -4.04 -0.29
C TRP A 42 27.93 -3.94 -0.72
N ASP A 43 27.40 -2.73 -0.68
CA ASP A 43 26.12 -2.36 -1.28
C ASP A 43 26.39 -1.73 -2.65
N LEU A 44 26.01 -2.44 -3.72
CA LEU A 44 26.23 -2.03 -5.10
C LEU A 44 24.97 -1.44 -5.76
N ASP A 45 23.86 -1.27 -5.02
CA ASP A 45 22.58 -0.75 -5.55
C ASP A 45 22.73 0.67 -6.12
N ASN A 46 23.79 1.38 -5.73
CA ASN A 46 24.01 2.75 -6.16
C ASN A 46 24.99 2.93 -7.33
N VAL A 47 25.52 1.84 -7.89
CA VAL A 47 26.41 1.88 -9.06
C VAL A 47 25.59 1.78 -10.34
N VAL A 48 25.93 2.61 -11.32
CA VAL A 48 25.30 2.62 -12.65
C VAL A 48 26.37 2.48 -13.76
N PRO A 49 26.04 1.94 -14.93
CA PRO A 49 24.91 1.04 -15.16
C PRO A 49 24.99 -0.20 -14.26
N ASP A 50 23.86 -0.88 -14.04
CA ASP A 50 23.80 -2.03 -13.14
C ASP A 50 24.77 -3.14 -13.59
N PHE A 51 25.57 -3.66 -12.65
CA PHE A 51 26.45 -4.81 -12.92
C PHE A 51 25.68 -6.10 -13.24
N PHE A 52 24.45 -6.22 -12.72
CA PHE A 52 23.62 -7.41 -12.80
C PHE A 52 22.17 -7.00 -13.15
N PRO A 53 21.34 -7.93 -13.67
CA PRO A 53 19.93 -7.65 -13.98
C PRO A 53 19.06 -7.25 -12.78
N MET A 54 19.61 -7.36 -11.56
CA MET A 54 18.98 -7.01 -10.30
C MET A 54 20.00 -6.34 -9.39
N PRO A 55 19.60 -5.40 -8.52
CA PRO A 55 20.47 -4.84 -7.49
C PRO A 55 21.22 -5.90 -6.70
N ALA A 56 22.54 -5.72 -6.56
CA ALA A 56 23.43 -6.72 -5.98
C ALA A 56 24.17 -6.21 -4.74
N SER A 57 24.68 -7.16 -3.98
CA SER A 57 25.57 -6.95 -2.85
C SER A 57 26.70 -7.98 -2.85
N VAL A 58 27.82 -7.64 -2.22
CA VAL A 58 28.94 -8.57 -2.02
C VAL A 58 29.13 -8.80 -0.54
N VAL A 59 29.06 -10.05 -0.12
CA VAL A 59 29.23 -10.45 1.28
C VAL A 59 30.51 -11.27 1.42
N PHE A 60 31.39 -10.81 2.30
CA PHE A 60 32.64 -11.48 2.65
C PHE A 60 32.43 -12.21 3.98
N ALA A 61 32.60 -13.53 3.96
CA ALA A 61 32.38 -14.35 5.14
C ALA A 61 33.48 -15.40 5.29
N GLU A 62 33.90 -15.61 6.53
CA GLU A 62 34.86 -16.62 6.97
C GLU A 62 34.15 -17.64 7.86
N TYR A 63 34.66 -18.87 7.90
CA TYR A 63 34.17 -19.88 8.82
C TYR A 63 34.53 -19.48 10.25
N GLY A 64 33.54 -19.34 11.13
CA GLY A 64 33.74 -19.17 12.57
C GLY A 64 33.67 -20.51 13.31
N GLY A 65 34.37 -20.64 14.44
CA GLY A 65 34.26 -21.83 15.29
C GLY A 65 32.82 -22.12 15.73
N MET A 66 32.53 -23.34 16.21
CA MET A 66 31.17 -23.75 16.62
C MET A 66 30.53 -22.82 17.68
N ASP A 67 31.34 -22.08 18.43
CA ASP A 67 30.95 -21.15 19.50
C ASP A 67 31.12 -19.66 19.13
N GLU A 68 31.60 -19.33 17.92
CA GLU A 68 31.86 -17.96 17.44
C GLU A 68 30.81 -17.49 16.42
N GLY A 69 29.53 -17.69 16.73
CA GLY A 69 28.45 -17.21 15.88
C GLY A 69 28.34 -15.69 15.90
N ALA A 70 28.89 -15.01 14.89
CA ALA A 70 28.56 -13.61 14.62
C ALA A 70 27.33 -13.56 13.69
N ALA A 71 26.33 -12.75 14.03
CA ALA A 71 25.28 -12.44 13.08
C ALA A 71 25.90 -11.76 11.83
N LEU A 72 25.45 -12.11 10.61
CA LEU A 72 25.71 -11.32 9.39
C LEU A 72 24.94 -9.98 9.40
N ALA A 73 24.76 -9.36 10.56
CA ALA A 73 24.22 -8.01 10.68
C ALA A 73 25.41 -7.07 10.88
N PRO A 74 26.07 -6.62 9.80
CA PRO A 74 27.05 -5.58 9.97
C PRO A 74 26.29 -4.30 10.33
N ALA A 75 26.74 -3.60 11.38
CA ALA A 75 26.19 -2.29 11.71
C ALA A 75 26.38 -1.31 10.54
N THR A 76 27.41 -1.53 9.71
CA THR A 76 27.77 -0.70 8.57
C THR A 76 27.96 -1.51 7.29
N VAL A 77 27.69 -0.91 6.14
CA VAL A 77 27.99 -1.43 4.81
C VAL A 77 28.79 -0.43 4.02
N GLN A 78 29.68 -0.91 3.17
CA GLN A 78 30.36 -0.05 2.22
C GLN A 78 29.44 0.18 1.01
N VAL A 79 28.86 1.37 0.92
CA VAL A 79 28.00 1.77 -0.19
C VAL A 79 28.85 2.32 -1.33
N TRP A 80 28.68 1.73 -2.50
CA TRP A 80 29.34 2.15 -3.73
C TRP A 80 28.38 2.99 -4.56
N ARG A 81 28.78 4.19 -4.97
CA ARG A 81 27.95 5.10 -5.78
C ARG A 81 28.70 5.63 -6.98
N GLY A 82 28.01 5.76 -8.10
CA GLY A 82 28.53 6.47 -9.27
C GLY A 82 28.46 5.66 -10.56
N ASN A 83 28.96 6.24 -11.64
CA ASN A 83 29.03 5.59 -12.93
C ASN A 83 30.35 4.81 -13.05
N TRP A 84 30.31 3.50 -13.25
CA TRP A 84 31.53 2.69 -13.35
C TRP A 84 32.11 2.65 -14.76
N GLU A 85 31.34 3.04 -15.79
CA GLU A 85 31.83 3.20 -17.15
C GLU A 85 32.72 4.44 -17.32
N ASP A 86 32.69 5.39 -16.37
CA ASP A 86 33.55 6.57 -16.34
C ASP A 86 34.94 6.23 -15.72
N ASP A 87 35.63 5.24 -16.30
CA ASP A 87 37.00 4.80 -15.97
C ASP A 87 37.28 4.57 -14.47
N TYR A 88 36.28 4.11 -13.71
CA TYR A 88 36.31 3.92 -12.24
C TYR A 88 36.56 5.19 -11.40
N LEU A 89 36.87 6.34 -12.03
CA LEU A 89 37.07 7.63 -11.36
C LEU A 89 35.75 8.21 -10.86
N GLY A 90 34.62 7.80 -11.45
CA GLY A 90 33.27 8.19 -11.04
C GLY A 90 32.72 7.46 -9.81
N ILE A 91 33.42 6.45 -9.28
CA ILE A 91 32.94 5.64 -8.14
C ILE A 91 33.41 6.21 -6.81
N THR A 92 32.46 6.51 -5.94
CA THR A 92 32.67 6.87 -4.54
C THR A 92 32.28 5.70 -3.62
N ARG A 93 32.97 5.58 -2.50
CA ARG A 93 32.74 4.51 -1.50
C ARG A 93 32.66 5.13 -0.12
N ALA A 94 31.62 4.79 0.63
CA ALA A 94 31.44 5.26 2.00
C ALA A 94 30.91 4.12 2.88
N SER A 95 31.42 4.02 4.11
CA SER A 95 30.84 3.13 5.12
C SER A 95 29.63 3.82 5.74
N GLU A 96 28.46 3.18 5.69
CA GLU A 96 27.19 3.72 6.14
C GLU A 96 26.42 2.71 6.99
N ALA A 97 25.62 3.20 7.93
CA ALA A 97 24.78 2.32 8.74
C ALA A 97 23.74 1.59 7.87
N LEU A 98 23.63 0.27 8.06
CA LEU A 98 22.68 -0.53 7.29
C LEU A 98 21.30 -0.54 7.95
N HIS A 99 20.37 0.21 7.36
CA HIS A 99 18.94 0.06 7.69
C HIS A 99 18.43 -1.27 7.14
N HIS A 100 18.29 -2.26 8.03
CA HIS A 100 17.74 -3.56 7.72
C HIS A 100 16.54 -3.85 8.60
N ASP A 101 15.56 -4.54 8.03
CA ASP A 101 14.45 -5.10 8.79
C ASP A 101 15.01 -6.24 9.62
N ASP A 102 15.29 -5.97 10.90
CA ASP A 102 15.72 -6.97 11.88
C ASP A 102 14.54 -7.80 12.42
N GLY A 103 13.32 -7.49 11.98
CA GLY A 103 12.07 -8.08 12.43
C GLY A 103 11.72 -7.76 13.88
N LYS A 104 12.52 -6.94 14.58
CA LYS A 104 12.31 -6.61 16.00
C LYS A 104 11.36 -5.44 16.17
N PHE A 105 11.44 -4.45 15.29
CA PHE A 105 10.54 -3.31 15.33
C PHE A 105 9.38 -3.47 14.35
N LYS A 106 8.15 -3.35 14.85
CA LYS A 106 6.92 -3.33 14.06
C LYS A 106 5.93 -2.37 14.70
N SER A 107 5.51 -1.35 13.95
CA SER A 107 4.49 -0.41 14.41
C SER A 107 3.20 -1.17 14.76
N PRO A 108 2.46 -0.78 15.82
CA PRO A 108 1.14 -1.35 16.12
C PRO A 108 0.17 -1.32 14.92
N TYR A 109 0.32 -0.35 14.01
CA TYR A 109 -0.53 -0.21 12.83
C TYR A 109 -0.28 -1.28 11.75
N ALA A 110 0.85 -1.98 11.80
CA ALA A 110 1.16 -3.02 10.81
C ALA A 110 0.12 -4.15 10.78
N ASP A 111 -0.44 -4.50 11.94
CA ASP A 111 -1.46 -5.54 12.08
C ASP A 111 -2.89 -5.01 11.90
N LEU A 112 -3.10 -3.71 12.14
CA LEU A 112 -4.38 -3.04 11.91
C LEU A 112 -4.61 -2.73 10.42
N SER A 113 -3.53 -2.69 9.64
CA SER A 113 -3.61 -2.40 8.22
C SER A 113 -4.02 -3.62 7.39
N SER A 114 -5.01 -3.47 6.50
CA SER A 114 -5.51 -4.54 5.64
C SER A 114 -5.56 -4.10 4.16
N GLN A 115 -5.34 -5.04 3.24
CA GLN A 115 -5.37 -4.77 1.80
C GLN A 115 -6.76 -5.06 1.24
N GLY A 116 -7.21 -4.25 0.29
CA GLY A 116 -8.47 -4.45 -0.43
C GLY A 116 -8.53 -5.69 -1.35
N PRO A 117 -9.71 -6.01 -1.93
CA PRO A 117 -9.97 -7.13 -2.81
C PRO A 117 -9.57 -6.81 -4.24
N THR A 118 -9.46 -7.88 -5.03
CA THR A 118 -8.98 -7.81 -6.40
C THR A 118 -10.10 -7.39 -7.35
N VAL A 119 -10.40 -6.10 -7.42
CA VAL A 119 -11.38 -5.53 -8.37
C VAL A 119 -10.69 -5.20 -9.71
N LEU A 120 -10.07 -6.20 -10.36
CA LEU A 120 -9.21 -6.02 -11.54
C LEU A 120 -9.97 -5.97 -12.87
N ASP A 121 -11.01 -6.79 -13.02
CA ASP A 121 -11.83 -6.86 -14.24
C ASP A 121 -12.84 -5.72 -14.26
N ARG A 122 -12.30 -4.50 -14.24
CA ARG A 122 -13.03 -3.27 -13.94
C ARG A 122 -14.28 -3.09 -14.80
N ARG A 123 -14.18 -3.40 -16.11
CA ARG A 123 -15.32 -3.30 -17.04
C ARG A 123 -16.50 -4.20 -16.71
N LEU A 124 -16.30 -5.27 -15.92
CA LEU A 124 -17.37 -6.16 -15.48
C LEU A 124 -18.14 -5.58 -14.28
N PHE A 125 -17.48 -4.77 -13.45
CA PHE A 125 -18.00 -4.28 -12.17
C PHE A 125 -18.38 -2.79 -12.19
N PHE A 126 -17.51 -1.92 -12.72
CA PHE A 126 -17.66 -0.48 -12.65
C PHE A 126 -18.70 0.04 -13.65
N VAL A 127 -19.45 1.05 -13.22
CA VAL A 127 -20.56 1.61 -13.97
C VAL A 127 -20.57 3.12 -13.95
N ASP A 128 -21.13 3.72 -15.00
CA ASP A 128 -21.60 5.10 -14.96
C ASP A 128 -23.08 5.10 -14.58
N VAL A 129 -23.46 5.90 -13.59
CA VAL A 129 -24.86 6.17 -13.27
C VAL A 129 -25.46 7.09 -14.33
N LEU A 130 -26.59 6.68 -14.88
CA LEU A 130 -27.34 7.45 -15.85
C LEU A 130 -28.46 8.23 -15.16
N PRO A 131 -28.77 9.46 -15.62
CA PRO A 131 -29.95 10.19 -15.14
C PRO A 131 -31.21 9.34 -15.31
N HIS A 132 -32.16 9.47 -14.36
CA HIS A 132 -33.46 8.83 -14.49
C HIS A 132 -34.21 9.40 -15.71
N THR A 133 -34.44 8.56 -16.72
CA THR A 133 -35.18 8.94 -17.94
C THR A 133 -36.65 8.55 -17.89
N ALA A 134 -37.08 7.76 -16.89
CA ALA A 134 -38.45 7.31 -16.72
C ALA A 134 -39.27 8.30 -15.86
N ALA A 135 -40.53 8.51 -16.21
CA ALA A 135 -41.45 9.36 -15.45
C ALA A 135 -41.73 8.85 -14.03
N ILE A 136 -41.64 7.53 -13.82
CA ILE A 136 -41.70 6.88 -12.50
C ILE A 136 -40.55 5.87 -12.45
N PRO A 137 -39.42 6.17 -11.78
CA PRO A 137 -38.34 5.21 -11.61
C PRO A 137 -38.81 4.07 -10.69
N ALA A 138 -38.34 2.84 -10.96
CA ALA A 138 -38.57 1.74 -10.04
C ALA A 138 -37.87 2.03 -8.70
N ALA A 139 -38.55 1.73 -7.59
CA ALA A 139 -38.05 2.04 -6.25
C ALA A 139 -36.69 1.37 -6.00
N ASN A 140 -35.78 2.08 -5.34
CA ASN A 140 -34.43 1.63 -5.00
C ASN A 140 -33.61 1.09 -6.19
N SER A 141 -33.78 1.69 -7.37
CA SER A 141 -33.08 1.24 -8.56
C SER A 141 -32.54 2.41 -9.38
N THR A 142 -31.43 2.15 -10.06
CA THR A 142 -30.72 3.13 -10.88
C THR A 142 -30.40 2.52 -12.24
N ASN A 143 -30.50 3.34 -13.29
CA ASN A 143 -30.08 2.92 -14.61
C ASN A 143 -28.59 3.15 -14.75
N VAL A 144 -27.86 2.14 -15.21
CA VAL A 144 -26.41 2.18 -15.30
C VAL A 144 -25.95 1.67 -16.66
N ARG A 145 -24.76 2.10 -17.05
CA ARG A 145 -24.02 1.49 -18.16
C ARG A 145 -22.65 1.05 -17.68
N ALA A 146 -22.09 0.01 -18.29
CA ALA A 146 -20.72 -0.39 -18.04
C ALA A 146 -19.77 0.79 -18.28
N ARG A 147 -18.92 1.09 -17.29
CA ARG A 147 -17.92 2.15 -17.42
C ARG A 147 -16.91 1.76 -18.48
N GLN A 148 -16.54 2.71 -19.33
CA GLN A 148 -15.50 2.52 -20.34
C GLN A 148 -14.28 3.39 -19.99
N GLY A 149 -13.26 2.77 -19.41
CA GLY A 149 -12.00 3.43 -19.09
C GLY A 149 -10.88 3.14 -20.10
N SER A 150 -10.01 4.13 -20.33
CA SER A 150 -8.80 3.98 -21.17
C SER A 150 -7.73 3.07 -20.58
N GLN A 151 -7.80 2.80 -19.27
CA GLN A 151 -6.83 2.00 -18.50
C GLN A 151 -7.23 0.52 -18.39
N GLU A 152 -8.34 0.12 -19.01
CA GLU A 152 -9.00 -1.15 -18.73
C GLU A 152 -8.82 -2.15 -19.87
N ASN A 153 -8.76 -3.42 -19.52
CA ASN A 153 -8.58 -4.51 -20.47
C ASN A 153 -9.76 -4.60 -21.46
N THR A 154 -9.49 -4.57 -22.76
CA THR A 154 -10.50 -4.52 -23.84
C THR A 154 -11.11 -5.87 -24.21
N LYS A 155 -10.76 -6.95 -23.49
CA LYS A 155 -11.27 -8.32 -23.72
C LYS A 155 -12.79 -8.44 -23.77
N TYR A 156 -13.51 -7.53 -23.11
CA TYR A 156 -14.96 -7.60 -22.92
C TYR A 156 -15.76 -6.67 -23.85
N ASP A 157 -15.08 -5.82 -24.62
CA ASP A 157 -15.67 -4.63 -25.26
C ASP A 157 -16.83 -4.95 -26.20
N GLY A 158 -16.78 -6.10 -26.89
CA GLY A 158 -17.84 -6.54 -27.78
C GLY A 158 -19.15 -6.92 -27.08
N GLN A 159 -19.15 -7.10 -25.77
CA GLN A 159 -20.29 -7.65 -25.02
C GLN A 159 -20.73 -6.80 -23.82
N LEU A 160 -20.07 -5.66 -23.54
CA LEU A 160 -20.39 -4.84 -22.37
C LEU A 160 -21.84 -4.35 -22.30
N HIS A 161 -22.50 -4.19 -23.44
CA HIS A 161 -23.92 -3.83 -23.51
C HIS A 161 -24.84 -4.83 -22.79
N LEU A 162 -24.40 -6.07 -22.56
CA LEU A 162 -25.13 -7.08 -21.77
C LEU A 162 -25.11 -6.80 -20.26
N LEU A 163 -24.29 -5.84 -19.82
CA LEU A 163 -24.16 -5.40 -18.43
C LEU A 163 -24.89 -4.08 -18.16
N ASP A 164 -25.44 -3.44 -19.19
CA ASP A 164 -26.21 -2.20 -19.10
C ASP A 164 -27.64 -2.47 -18.60
N GLY A 165 -28.25 -1.45 -18.00
CA GLY A 165 -29.65 -1.45 -17.60
C GLY A 165 -29.88 -1.11 -16.14
N VAL A 166 -31.03 -1.53 -15.61
CA VAL A 166 -31.45 -1.19 -14.25
C VAL A 166 -30.81 -2.14 -13.23
N VAL A 167 -30.18 -1.57 -12.21
CA VAL A 167 -29.63 -2.29 -11.05
C VAL A 167 -30.33 -1.83 -9.78
N ASN A 168 -30.45 -2.73 -8.80
CA ASN A 168 -30.87 -2.38 -7.45
C ASN A 168 -29.70 -1.66 -6.74
N ASN A 169 -29.99 -0.53 -6.08
CA ASN A 169 -28.99 0.26 -5.35
C ASN A 169 -28.37 -0.53 -4.18
N ASP A 170 -29.02 -1.59 -3.69
CA ASP A 170 -28.47 -2.49 -2.66
C ASP A 170 -27.20 -3.24 -3.12
N HIS A 171 -26.88 -3.22 -4.42
CA HIS A 171 -25.66 -3.80 -4.98
C HIS A 171 -24.72 -2.76 -5.59
N LEU A 172 -25.07 -1.48 -5.50
CA LEU A 172 -24.27 -0.37 -5.99
C LEU A 172 -23.42 0.15 -4.84
N LEU A 173 -22.10 0.03 -4.96
CA LEU A 173 -21.16 0.46 -3.93
C LEU A 173 -20.18 1.49 -4.49
N ASP A 174 -19.79 2.41 -3.62
CA ASP A 174 -18.64 3.26 -3.83
C ASP A 174 -17.36 2.44 -3.63
N VAL A 175 -16.48 2.50 -4.61
CA VAL A 175 -15.23 1.77 -4.64
C VAL A 175 -14.08 2.74 -4.87
N TYR A 176 -13.24 2.88 -3.86
CA TYR A 176 -11.99 3.62 -3.96
C TYR A 176 -10.95 2.76 -4.65
N LEU A 177 -10.46 3.29 -5.76
CA LEU A 177 -9.28 2.77 -6.42
C LEU A 177 -8.06 3.56 -5.98
N SER A 178 -6.86 3.05 -6.25
CA SER A 178 -5.66 3.88 -6.12
C SER A 178 -5.71 5.16 -6.96
N GLU A 179 -6.54 5.23 -8.01
CA GLU A 179 -6.79 6.47 -8.78
C GLU A 179 -7.79 7.44 -8.13
N CYS A 180 -8.30 7.13 -6.94
CA CYS A 180 -9.13 8.01 -6.12
C CYS A 180 -8.34 8.66 -4.98
N ILE A 181 -7.06 8.33 -4.80
CA ILE A 181 -6.27 8.82 -3.66
C ILE A 181 -5.22 9.83 -4.11
N ALA A 182 -5.21 11.01 -3.51
CA ALA A 182 -4.18 12.04 -3.65
C ALA A 182 -3.58 12.38 -2.28
N PRO A 183 -2.43 13.08 -2.19
CA PRO A 183 -1.87 13.45 -0.89
C PRO A 183 -2.91 14.19 -0.04
N TYR A 184 -3.14 13.69 1.18
CA TYR A 184 -4.11 14.19 2.15
C TYR A 184 -5.59 14.07 1.76
N LEU A 185 -5.93 13.60 0.56
CA LEU A 185 -7.30 13.65 0.02
C LEU A 185 -7.76 12.30 -0.54
N ALA A 186 -9.00 11.95 -0.23
CA ALA A 186 -9.78 11.00 -1.02
C ALA A 186 -10.63 11.80 -2.03
N LEU A 187 -10.38 11.58 -3.32
CA LEU A 187 -11.20 12.08 -4.43
C LEU A 187 -12.43 11.18 -4.61
N ASP A 188 -13.34 11.59 -5.48
CA ASP A 188 -14.59 10.85 -5.71
C ASP A 188 -14.34 9.36 -6.00
N PRO A 189 -15.04 8.47 -5.29
CA PRO A 189 -14.99 7.04 -5.57
C PRO A 189 -15.65 6.75 -6.91
N LEU A 190 -15.37 5.57 -7.45
CA LEU A 190 -16.10 5.07 -8.61
C LEU A 190 -17.25 4.19 -8.13
N GLN A 191 -18.33 4.14 -8.91
CA GLN A 191 -19.44 3.26 -8.61
C GLN A 191 -19.25 1.89 -9.26
N ALA A 192 -19.49 0.83 -8.48
CA ALA A 192 -19.42 -0.55 -8.95
C ALA A 192 -20.62 -1.36 -8.51
N VAL A 193 -21.04 -2.29 -9.36
CA VAL A 193 -22.06 -3.28 -9.06
C VAL A 193 -21.36 -4.56 -8.62
N LEU A 194 -21.49 -4.90 -7.33
CA LEU A 194 -20.82 -6.05 -6.70
C LEU A 194 -21.87 -7.00 -6.08
N PRO A 195 -21.56 -8.28 -5.86
CA PRO A 195 -22.47 -9.23 -5.23
C PRO A 195 -22.50 -9.05 -3.70
N VAL A 196 -22.47 -7.79 -3.26
CA VAL A 196 -22.52 -7.37 -1.86
C VAL A 196 -23.88 -6.72 -1.64
N HIS A 197 -24.54 -7.04 -0.54
CA HIS A 197 -25.72 -6.31 -0.10
C HIS A 197 -25.26 -5.12 0.74
N SER A 198 -25.22 -3.93 0.15
CA SER A 198 -24.66 -2.72 0.74
C SER A 198 -25.29 -2.31 2.09
N PRO A 199 -26.60 -2.49 2.36
CA PRO A 199 -27.16 -2.13 3.66
C PRO A 199 -26.63 -2.98 4.82
N THR A 200 -26.29 -4.24 4.57
CA THR A 200 -25.76 -5.16 5.61
C THR A 200 -24.28 -5.45 5.46
N MET A 201 -23.66 -4.97 4.37
CA MET A 201 -22.28 -5.26 3.99
C MET A 201 -21.99 -6.77 3.96
N THR A 202 -22.91 -7.59 3.45
CA THR A 202 -22.74 -9.07 3.40
C THR A 202 -22.72 -9.59 1.96
N ILE A 203 -22.19 -10.80 1.78
CA ILE A 203 -22.27 -11.57 0.53
C ILE A 203 -23.05 -12.85 0.82
N PRO A 204 -24.00 -13.25 -0.04
CA PRO A 204 -24.64 -14.55 0.09
C PRO A 204 -23.67 -15.65 -0.35
N LEU A 205 -23.15 -16.43 0.60
CA LEU A 205 -22.22 -17.52 0.33
C LEU A 205 -22.85 -18.89 0.60
N LEU A 206 -22.53 -19.86 -0.25
CA LEU A 206 -22.78 -21.28 -0.01
C LEU A 206 -21.79 -21.82 1.05
N PRO A 207 -22.06 -23.01 1.64
CA PRO A 207 -21.18 -23.60 2.65
C PRO A 207 -19.74 -23.86 2.19
N ASP A 208 -19.50 -23.98 0.89
CA ASP A 208 -18.17 -24.15 0.29
C ASP A 208 -17.44 -22.82 0.04
N GLY A 209 -18.06 -21.68 0.38
CA GLY A 209 -17.51 -20.35 0.20
C GLY A 209 -17.74 -19.74 -1.19
N SER A 210 -18.42 -20.44 -2.09
CA SER A 210 -18.81 -19.91 -3.39
C SER A 210 -20.03 -18.97 -3.28
N LEU A 211 -20.22 -18.09 -4.27
CA LEU A 211 -21.35 -17.16 -4.28
C LEU A 211 -22.67 -17.89 -4.52
N ASP A 212 -23.64 -17.70 -3.62
CA ASP A 212 -25.03 -18.13 -3.85
C ASP A 212 -25.73 -17.13 -4.77
N VAL A 213 -25.60 -17.36 -6.08
CA VAL A 213 -26.24 -16.52 -7.10
C VAL A 213 -27.77 -16.55 -6.95
N ALA A 214 -28.37 -17.66 -6.51
CA ALA A 214 -29.82 -17.78 -6.39
C ALA A 214 -30.40 -16.88 -5.30
N ALA A 215 -29.60 -16.52 -4.29
CA ALA A 215 -29.97 -15.59 -3.22
C ALA A 215 -29.92 -14.11 -3.65
N LEU A 216 -29.32 -13.78 -4.80
CA LEU A 216 -29.33 -12.41 -5.34
C LEU A 216 -30.70 -12.07 -5.92
N ASN A 217 -31.03 -10.78 -6.05
CA ASN A 217 -32.26 -10.39 -6.75
C ASN A 217 -32.14 -10.66 -8.27
N SER A 218 -33.27 -10.79 -8.98
CA SER A 218 -33.28 -11.24 -10.38
C SER A 218 -32.50 -10.33 -11.35
N ALA A 219 -32.41 -9.02 -11.08
CA ALA A 219 -31.62 -8.11 -11.90
C ALA A 219 -30.12 -8.37 -11.72
N MET A 220 -29.68 -8.53 -10.47
CA MET A 220 -28.30 -8.84 -10.13
C MET A 220 -27.90 -10.24 -10.62
N GLN A 221 -28.77 -11.24 -10.52
CA GLN A 221 -28.53 -12.59 -11.06
C GLN A 221 -28.20 -12.56 -12.55
N ARG A 222 -29.03 -11.89 -13.37
CA ARG A 222 -28.81 -11.78 -14.81
C ARG A 222 -27.49 -11.09 -15.11
N ARG A 223 -27.24 -9.96 -14.46
CA ARG A 223 -26.01 -9.19 -14.65
C ARG A 223 -24.77 -9.99 -14.25
N TRP A 224 -24.83 -10.70 -13.13
CA TRP A 224 -23.75 -11.55 -12.64
C TRP A 224 -23.45 -12.69 -13.61
N ASN A 225 -24.47 -13.40 -14.10
CA ASN A 225 -24.29 -14.50 -15.04
C ASN A 225 -23.65 -14.03 -16.36
N ASN A 226 -24.05 -12.86 -16.87
CA ASN A 226 -23.42 -12.26 -18.05
C ASN A 226 -21.93 -11.93 -17.78
N ALA A 227 -21.63 -11.27 -16.67
CA ALA A 227 -20.26 -10.92 -16.29
C ALA A 227 -19.39 -12.17 -16.06
N ALA A 228 -19.92 -13.19 -15.38
CA ALA A 228 -19.22 -14.44 -15.10
C ALA A 228 -18.93 -15.23 -16.39
N GLY A 229 -19.88 -15.29 -17.33
CA GLY A 229 -19.67 -15.93 -18.64
C GLY A 229 -18.60 -15.22 -19.47
N MET A 230 -18.60 -13.88 -19.48
CA MET A 230 -17.55 -13.09 -20.14
C MET A 230 -16.17 -13.35 -19.53
N PHE A 231 -16.10 -13.36 -18.19
CA PHE A 231 -14.86 -13.61 -17.46
C PHE A 231 -14.32 -15.02 -17.75
N GLN A 232 -15.17 -16.04 -17.66
CA GLN A 232 -14.80 -17.43 -17.88
C GLN A 232 -14.24 -17.64 -19.29
N GLU A 233 -14.88 -17.11 -20.32
CA GLU A 233 -14.38 -17.21 -21.71
C GLU A 233 -13.03 -16.50 -21.88
N ALA A 234 -12.89 -15.30 -21.29
CA ALA A 234 -11.67 -14.49 -21.34
C ALA A 234 -10.49 -15.08 -20.54
N HIS A 235 -10.76 -16.01 -19.63
CA HIS A 235 -9.82 -16.56 -18.66
C HIS A 235 -9.76 -18.09 -18.60
N LYS A 236 -10.34 -18.79 -19.59
CA LYS A 236 -10.41 -20.26 -19.66
C LYS A 236 -9.08 -21.02 -19.56
N GLU A 237 -7.96 -20.34 -19.84
CA GLU A 237 -6.60 -20.90 -19.75
C GLU A 237 -5.86 -20.52 -18.45
N ARG A 238 -6.51 -19.78 -17.53
CA ARG A 238 -5.93 -19.38 -16.25
C ARG A 238 -6.30 -20.35 -15.14
N ALA A 239 -5.54 -20.30 -14.05
CA ALA A 239 -5.82 -21.08 -12.84
C ALA A 239 -7.12 -20.66 -12.13
N ILE A 240 -7.52 -19.40 -12.26
CA ILE A 240 -8.78 -18.87 -11.72
C ILE A 240 -9.70 -18.57 -12.90
N THR A 241 -10.77 -19.34 -13.02
CA THR A 241 -11.77 -19.24 -14.10
C THR A 241 -13.11 -18.67 -13.62
N GLU A 242 -13.34 -18.67 -12.31
CA GLU A 242 -14.57 -18.15 -11.71
C GLU A 242 -14.43 -16.68 -11.31
N LEU A 243 -15.43 -15.87 -11.67
CA LEU A 243 -15.40 -14.42 -11.42
C LEU A 243 -15.38 -14.09 -9.92
N PHE A 244 -16.13 -14.85 -9.11
CA PHE A 244 -16.18 -14.62 -7.67
C PHE A 244 -14.85 -14.96 -6.99
N ASP A 245 -14.20 -16.05 -7.38
CA ASP A 245 -12.90 -16.46 -6.82
C ASP A 245 -11.81 -15.43 -7.11
N ASN A 246 -11.86 -14.79 -8.28
CA ASN A 246 -10.97 -13.69 -8.62
C ASN A 246 -11.25 -12.45 -7.75
N LEU A 247 -12.53 -12.05 -7.63
CA LEU A 247 -12.95 -10.90 -6.82
C LEU A 247 -12.63 -11.08 -5.33
N ASN A 248 -12.93 -12.26 -4.78
CA ASN A 248 -12.73 -12.63 -3.39
C ASN A 248 -11.43 -13.44 -3.16
N HIS A 249 -10.43 -13.25 -4.02
CA HIS A 249 -9.16 -13.98 -3.91
C HIS A 249 -8.52 -13.81 -2.52
N LEU A 250 -8.18 -14.94 -1.88
CA LEU A 250 -7.70 -15.02 -0.49
C LEU A 250 -8.67 -14.42 0.54
N ASN A 251 -9.98 -14.52 0.28
CA ASN A 251 -11.06 -14.00 1.10
C ASN A 251 -10.99 -12.48 1.36
N LYS A 252 -10.28 -11.72 0.51
CA LYS A 252 -10.05 -10.29 0.77
C LYS A 252 -11.32 -9.45 0.75
N LEU A 253 -12.32 -9.82 -0.07
CA LEU A 253 -13.59 -9.09 -0.09
C LEU A 253 -14.36 -9.41 1.18
N ALA A 254 -14.56 -10.70 1.50
CA ALA A 254 -15.22 -11.13 2.71
C ALA A 254 -14.58 -10.54 3.98
N ASN A 255 -13.25 -10.62 4.10
CA ASN A 255 -12.51 -10.05 5.24
C ASN A 255 -12.70 -8.54 5.37
N GLN A 256 -12.74 -7.79 4.26
CA GLN A 256 -13.00 -6.35 4.31
C GLN A 256 -14.45 -6.07 4.74
N LEU A 257 -15.41 -6.86 4.31
CA LEU A 257 -16.80 -6.71 4.72
C LEU A 257 -16.99 -6.99 6.21
N ASP A 258 -16.41 -8.08 6.72
CA ASP A 258 -16.42 -8.41 8.15
C ASP A 258 -15.76 -7.30 8.98
N TYR A 259 -14.64 -6.78 8.47
CA TYR A 259 -13.93 -5.64 9.06
C TYR A 259 -14.80 -4.39 9.14
N LEU A 260 -15.56 -4.08 8.08
CA LEU A 260 -16.47 -2.93 8.07
C LEU A 260 -17.69 -3.14 8.96
N GLN A 261 -18.23 -4.36 9.05
CA GLN A 261 -19.34 -4.68 9.95
C GLN A 261 -18.94 -4.55 11.42
N GLY A 262 -17.76 -5.03 11.80
CA GLY A 262 -17.24 -4.91 13.17
C GLY A 262 -17.03 -3.46 13.60
N ALA A 263 -16.66 -2.59 12.65
CA ALA A 263 -16.46 -1.15 12.84
C ALA A 263 -17.77 -0.38 13.12
N ILE A 264 -18.94 -0.97 12.85
CA ILE A 264 -20.25 -0.33 13.06
C ILE A 264 -20.57 -0.12 14.55
N THR A 265 -19.77 -0.67 15.46
CA THR A 265 -19.97 -0.54 16.91
C THR A 265 -19.28 0.69 17.51
N GLY A 266 -19.50 1.90 16.96
CA GLY A 266 -19.03 3.17 17.52
C GLY A 266 -18.99 4.35 16.54
N ASP A 267 -18.36 5.46 16.94
CA ASP A 267 -18.06 6.65 16.10
C ASP A 267 -16.92 6.40 15.07
N GLU A 268 -16.48 5.15 14.88
CA GLU A 268 -15.29 4.74 14.12
C GLU A 268 -15.53 4.60 12.60
N THR A 269 -16.19 5.56 11.96
CA THR A 269 -16.40 5.55 10.49
C THR A 269 -15.18 6.05 9.71
N THR A 270 -14.14 6.51 10.40
CA THR A 270 -12.98 7.14 9.78
C THR A 270 -11.87 6.14 9.50
N ARG A 271 -11.45 6.09 8.24
CA ARG A 271 -10.42 5.19 7.72
C ARG A 271 -9.36 5.98 6.98
N ILE A 272 -8.09 5.66 7.19
CA ILE A 272 -7.04 6.09 6.27
C ILE A 272 -6.90 5.06 5.15
N ALA A 273 -6.77 5.55 3.92
CA ALA A 273 -6.50 4.75 2.74
C ALA A 273 -5.14 5.15 2.17
N TYR A 274 -4.27 4.20 1.87
CA TYR A 274 -2.97 4.51 1.28
C TYR A 274 -2.54 3.55 0.18
N THR A 275 -1.78 4.08 -0.79
CA THR A 275 -1.41 3.36 -2.00
C THR A 275 -0.33 2.31 -1.76
N THR A 276 -0.49 1.13 -2.39
CA THR A 276 0.49 0.05 -2.32
C THR A 276 1.73 0.29 -3.18
N GLN A 277 1.62 1.12 -4.21
CA GLN A 277 2.62 1.32 -5.26
C GLN A 277 3.04 2.77 -5.36
N GLY A 278 4.30 2.96 -5.74
CA GLY A 278 4.92 4.26 -5.90
C GLY A 278 5.21 4.94 -4.57
N GLU A 279 5.32 6.25 -4.64
CA GLU A 279 5.52 7.10 -3.47
C GLU A 279 4.30 7.04 -2.55
N PRO A 280 4.50 6.92 -1.22
CA PRO A 280 3.40 6.86 -0.25
C PRO A 280 2.43 8.01 -0.45
N THR A 281 1.15 7.66 -0.62
CA THR A 281 0.06 8.61 -0.82
C THR A 281 -1.12 8.11 -0.01
N ALA A 282 -1.63 8.93 0.90
CA ALA A 282 -2.79 8.58 1.71
C ALA A 282 -3.87 9.64 1.66
N GLY A 283 -5.13 9.19 1.74
CA GLY A 283 -6.34 10.01 1.83
C GLY A 283 -7.23 9.53 2.98
N LEU A 284 -8.13 10.40 3.42
CA LEU A 284 -9.06 10.15 4.52
C LEU A 284 -10.44 9.76 3.97
N ILE A 285 -10.98 8.65 4.43
CA ILE A 285 -12.32 8.15 4.07
C ILE A 285 -13.20 8.21 5.32
N ARG A 286 -14.34 8.89 5.23
CA ARG A 286 -15.28 9.11 6.34
C ARG A 286 -16.57 8.31 6.14
N ASP A 287 -16.41 7.03 5.86
CA ASP A 287 -17.51 6.10 5.66
C ASP A 287 -17.13 4.66 6.05
N ASN A 288 -18.14 3.83 6.29
CA ASN A 288 -18.02 2.40 6.61
C ASN A 288 -18.69 1.49 5.56
N HIS A 289 -18.96 2.00 4.35
CA HIS A 289 -19.64 1.24 3.29
C HIS A 289 -18.84 1.18 1.99
N SER A 290 -17.85 2.05 1.80
CA SER A 290 -17.02 2.05 0.60
C SER A 290 -15.98 0.94 0.63
N ILE A 291 -15.81 0.28 -0.51
CA ILE A 291 -14.82 -0.78 -0.72
C ILE A 291 -13.52 -0.16 -1.22
N LEU A 292 -12.37 -0.54 -0.65
CA LEU A 292 -11.07 -0.13 -1.18
C LEU A 292 -10.48 -1.27 -1.99
N ASP A 293 -9.89 -0.98 -3.15
CA ASP A 293 -9.30 -1.98 -4.05
C ASP A 293 -7.95 -2.53 -3.55
N HIS A 294 -7.49 -3.64 -4.12
CA HIS A 294 -6.20 -4.26 -3.78
C HIS A 294 -4.96 -3.35 -3.93
N LYS A 295 -5.02 -2.24 -4.66
CA LYS A 295 -3.94 -1.24 -4.72
C LYS A 295 -3.98 -0.25 -3.56
N LEU A 296 -4.90 -0.43 -2.63
CA LEU A 296 -5.03 0.32 -1.40
C LEU A 296 -4.91 -0.60 -0.19
N PHE A 297 -4.25 -0.07 0.83
CA PHE A 297 -4.37 -0.54 2.19
C PHE A 297 -5.27 0.43 2.96
N GLN A 298 -5.98 -0.08 3.97
CA GLN A 298 -6.75 0.73 4.90
C GLN A 298 -6.37 0.48 6.35
N THR A 299 -6.69 1.44 7.22
CA THR A 299 -6.65 1.30 8.68
C THR A 299 -7.78 2.14 9.28
N ILE A 300 -8.62 1.52 10.12
CA ILE A 300 -9.66 2.20 10.91
C ILE A 300 -8.96 2.95 12.03
N CYS A 301 -9.41 4.18 12.24
CA CYS A 301 -8.94 5.06 13.29
C CYS A 301 -10.05 5.23 14.33
N ARG A 302 -9.67 5.28 15.60
CA ARG A 302 -10.58 5.44 16.74
C ARG A 302 -11.14 6.85 16.86
N SER A 303 -10.48 7.80 16.21
CA SER A 303 -10.89 9.20 16.12
C SER A 303 -10.40 9.79 14.81
N GLU A 304 -10.98 10.92 14.43
CA GLU A 304 -10.50 11.71 13.30
C GLU A 304 -9.08 12.24 13.57
N ASP A 305 -8.74 12.55 14.83
CA ASP A 305 -7.40 12.98 15.21
C ASP A 305 -6.33 11.91 14.97
N GLU A 306 -6.62 10.63 15.31
CA GLU A 306 -5.73 9.51 15.00
C GLU A 306 -5.58 9.35 13.47
N ALA A 307 -6.66 9.57 12.73
CA ALA A 307 -6.64 9.49 11.29
C ALA A 307 -5.75 10.58 10.67
N TYR A 308 -5.84 11.82 11.15
CA TYR A 308 -4.97 12.91 10.72
C TYR A 308 -3.51 12.69 11.10
N TYR A 309 -3.25 12.11 12.28
CA TYR A 309 -1.90 11.72 12.69
C TYR A 309 -1.27 10.76 11.67
N LEU A 310 -1.98 9.68 11.31
CA LEU A 310 -1.52 8.72 10.32
C LEU A 310 -1.43 9.31 8.91
N LEU A 311 -2.42 10.10 8.51
CA LEU A 311 -2.48 10.78 7.22
C LEU A 311 -1.24 11.65 7.00
N THR A 312 -0.84 12.38 8.05
CA THR A 312 0.35 13.26 8.07
C THR A 312 1.62 12.46 7.89
N ILE A 313 1.79 11.40 8.68
CA ILE A 313 2.99 10.58 8.67
C ILE A 313 3.16 9.89 7.30
N ILE A 314 2.11 9.28 6.76
CA ILE A 314 2.19 8.53 5.49
C ILE A 314 2.50 9.46 4.30
N ASN A 315 1.97 10.68 4.29
CA ASN A 315 2.19 11.62 3.17
C ASN A 315 3.52 12.38 3.25
N SER A 316 4.31 12.23 4.32
CA SER A 316 5.60 12.91 4.48
C SER A 316 6.73 12.31 3.61
N ASN A 317 7.63 13.17 3.13
CA ASN A 317 8.86 12.75 2.46
C ASN A 317 9.80 12.05 3.45
N GLU A 318 9.76 12.43 4.71
CA GLU A 318 10.56 11.81 5.76
C GLU A 318 10.23 10.32 5.92
N LEU A 319 8.93 9.97 5.99
CA LEU A 319 8.51 8.57 6.00
C LEU A 319 8.93 7.85 4.72
N ALA A 320 8.70 8.46 3.54
CA ALA A 320 9.09 7.85 2.27
C ALA A 320 10.61 7.56 2.23
N THR A 321 11.43 8.50 2.68
CA THR A 321 12.89 8.38 2.73
C THR A 321 13.33 7.25 3.66
N ARG A 322 12.75 7.17 4.87
CA ARG A 322 13.10 6.15 5.87
C ARG A 322 12.54 4.77 5.55
N ALA A 323 11.40 4.69 4.86
CA ALA A 323 10.80 3.43 4.44
C ALA A 323 11.45 2.85 3.18
N LYS A 324 12.03 3.69 2.31
CA LYS A 324 12.65 3.30 1.04
C LYS A 324 13.64 2.12 1.16
N PRO A 325 14.52 2.04 2.18
CA PRO A 325 15.40 0.88 2.37
C PRO A 325 14.69 -0.47 2.46
N PHE A 326 13.41 -0.49 2.83
CA PHE A 326 12.60 -1.71 2.96
C PHE A 326 11.74 -2.02 1.74
N CYS A 327 11.66 -1.09 0.78
CA CYS A 327 10.83 -1.17 -0.41
C CYS A 327 11.62 -1.66 -1.62
N THR A 328 10.92 -2.21 -2.62
CA THR A 328 11.49 -2.36 -3.96
C THR A 328 11.60 -0.98 -4.62
N THR A 329 12.62 -0.79 -5.45
CA THR A 329 12.83 0.45 -6.21
C THR A 329 12.70 0.21 -7.72
N ASN A 330 12.39 1.27 -8.46
CA ASN A 330 12.50 1.28 -9.92
C ASN A 330 13.91 1.67 -10.37
N TRP A 331 14.17 1.66 -11.68
CA TRP A 331 15.46 2.04 -12.27
C TRP A 331 15.93 3.45 -11.89
N ALA A 332 15.01 4.37 -11.60
CA ALA A 332 15.29 5.71 -11.13
C ALA A 332 15.50 5.79 -9.59
N LYS A 333 15.67 4.63 -8.94
CA LYS A 333 15.83 4.48 -7.49
C LYS A 333 14.71 5.11 -6.68
N LYS A 334 13.49 5.18 -7.20
CA LYS A 334 12.29 5.61 -6.46
C LYS A 334 11.52 4.38 -5.98
N ILE A 335 10.77 4.53 -4.88
CA ILE A 335 9.91 3.46 -4.36
C ILE A 335 8.98 2.97 -5.47
N ARG A 336 8.98 1.66 -5.70
CA ARG A 336 8.08 0.98 -6.64
C ARG A 336 6.91 0.34 -5.93
N ASP A 337 7.19 -0.48 -4.91
CA ASP A 337 6.17 -1.15 -4.11
C ASP A 337 6.36 -0.79 -2.62
N PHE A 338 5.40 -0.07 -2.05
CA PHE A 338 5.42 0.41 -0.66
C PHE A 338 4.74 -0.57 0.31
N HIS A 339 3.60 -1.16 -0.05
CA HIS A 339 2.85 -2.13 0.79
C HIS A 339 2.81 -1.74 2.28
N LYS A 340 3.21 -2.65 3.19
CA LYS A 340 3.28 -2.39 4.64
C LYS A 340 4.67 -1.92 5.10
N HIS A 341 5.55 -1.52 4.18
CA HIS A 341 6.95 -1.24 4.51
C HIS A 341 7.13 -0.02 5.42
N GLY A 342 6.24 0.98 5.34
CA GLY A 342 6.23 2.10 6.29
C GLY A 342 6.05 1.68 7.74
N TRP A 343 5.33 0.58 8.00
CA TRP A 343 5.08 0.09 9.36
C TRP A 343 6.24 -0.63 10.02
N LYS A 344 7.38 -0.74 9.32
CA LYS A 344 8.66 -1.17 9.91
C LYS A 344 9.38 -0.03 10.64
N LEU A 345 8.89 1.20 10.49
CA LEU A 345 9.40 2.38 11.19
C LEU A 345 8.76 2.52 12.58
N PRO A 346 9.43 3.20 13.53
CA PRO A 346 8.96 3.42 14.89
C PRO A 346 7.82 4.40 15.02
N ILE A 347 6.68 4.06 14.41
CA ILE A 347 5.44 4.83 14.49
C ILE A 347 4.62 4.27 15.67
N PRO A 348 4.56 4.97 16.82
CA PRO A 348 3.75 4.54 17.96
C PRO A 348 2.26 4.68 17.65
N ARG A 349 1.41 4.10 18.50
CA ARG A 349 -0.03 4.35 18.41
C ARG A 349 -0.31 5.81 18.82
N TYR A 350 -1.28 6.43 18.17
CA TYR A 350 -1.72 7.78 18.50
C TYR A 350 -2.08 7.88 19.99
N ASP A 351 -1.61 8.96 20.60
CA ASP A 351 -1.85 9.33 21.99
C ASP A 351 -2.19 10.82 22.01
N PRO A 352 -3.44 11.21 22.34
CA PRO A 352 -3.84 12.61 22.34
C PRO A 352 -3.13 13.45 23.41
N ASP A 353 -2.57 12.81 24.45
CA ASP A 353 -1.84 13.49 25.52
C ASP A 353 -0.36 13.75 25.13
N ASP A 354 0.14 13.14 24.06
CA ASP A 354 1.46 13.42 23.50
C ASP A 354 1.40 14.70 22.64
N PRO A 355 2.14 15.77 23.01
CA PRO A 355 2.10 17.04 22.28
C PRO A 355 2.56 16.93 20.82
N LEU A 356 3.49 16.02 20.49
CA LEU A 356 3.94 15.81 19.13
C LEU A 356 2.87 15.11 18.29
N HIS A 357 2.17 14.13 18.88
CA HIS A 357 1.05 13.46 18.22
C HIS A 357 -0.11 14.43 17.96
N ALA A 358 -0.51 15.20 18.97
CA ALA A 358 -1.53 16.23 18.83
C ALA A 358 -1.16 17.25 17.75
N ARG A 359 0.11 17.69 17.73
CA ARG A 359 0.63 18.60 16.70
C ARG A 359 0.57 17.99 15.29
N LEU A 360 1.01 16.74 15.13
CA LEU A 360 0.96 16.04 13.83
C LEU A 360 -0.48 15.91 13.34
N SER A 361 -1.41 15.57 14.23
CA SER A 361 -2.83 15.52 13.92
C SER A 361 -3.37 16.88 13.44
N GLN A 362 -3.06 17.96 14.16
CA GLN A 362 -3.50 19.31 13.80
C GLN A 362 -2.91 19.80 12.47
N LEU A 363 -1.65 19.46 12.19
CA LEU A 363 -1.01 19.71 10.89
C LEU A 363 -1.68 18.91 9.77
N GLY A 364 -2.09 17.66 10.03
CA GLY A 364 -2.82 16.83 9.08
C GLY A 364 -4.18 17.41 8.70
N ALA A 365 -4.94 17.88 9.68
CA ALA A 365 -6.21 18.57 9.45
C ALA A 365 -6.01 19.84 8.60
N THR A 366 -4.99 20.63 8.93
CA THR A 366 -4.63 21.84 8.16
C THR A 366 -4.21 21.49 6.73
N ALA A 367 -3.40 20.44 6.55
CA ALA A 367 -2.95 20.00 5.24
C ALA A 367 -4.11 19.50 4.37
N GLU A 368 -5.04 18.72 4.91
CA GLU A 368 -6.25 18.31 4.20
C GLU A 368 -7.03 19.55 3.70
N GLN A 369 -7.25 20.55 4.56
CA GLN A 369 -7.95 21.78 4.21
C GLN A 369 -7.24 22.58 3.10
N GLU A 370 -5.91 22.78 3.22
CA GLU A 370 -5.12 23.48 2.21
C GLU A 370 -5.12 22.75 0.87
N CYS A 371 -4.92 21.43 0.89
CA CYS A 371 -4.95 20.58 -0.30
C CYS A 371 -6.33 20.60 -0.96
N GLN A 372 -7.41 20.49 -0.18
CA GLN A 372 -8.79 20.55 -0.68
C GLN A 372 -9.07 21.90 -1.34
N ALA A 373 -8.68 23.00 -0.69
CA ALA A 373 -8.84 24.34 -1.24
C ALA A 373 -8.08 24.53 -2.58
N LEU A 374 -6.86 23.99 -2.67
CA LEU A 374 -6.06 24.06 -3.90
C LEU A 374 -6.68 23.22 -5.03
N ILE A 375 -7.21 22.04 -4.73
CA ILE A 375 -7.91 21.22 -5.73
C ILE A 375 -9.20 21.90 -6.19
N ALA A 376 -9.97 22.49 -5.28
CA ALA A 376 -11.22 23.20 -5.62
C ALA A 376 -11.00 24.44 -6.49
N GLN A 377 -9.83 25.09 -6.40
CA GLN A 377 -9.44 26.23 -7.25
C GLN A 377 -8.89 25.79 -8.62
N SER A 378 -8.71 24.49 -8.83
CA SER A 378 -8.18 23.93 -10.08
C SER A 378 -9.28 23.31 -10.93
N ASP A 379 -9.04 23.17 -12.24
CA ASP A 379 -9.95 22.47 -13.16
C ASP A 379 -9.88 20.94 -13.02
N ILE A 380 -9.40 20.39 -11.89
CA ILE A 380 -9.24 18.94 -11.71
C ILE A 380 -10.59 18.28 -11.42
N THR A 381 -11.44 18.93 -10.63
CA THR A 381 -12.77 18.42 -10.24
C THR A 381 -13.79 18.50 -11.38
N THR A 382 -13.52 19.31 -12.41
CA THR A 382 -14.37 19.47 -13.59
C THR A 382 -13.98 18.57 -14.75
N ARG A 383 -12.96 17.72 -14.58
CA ARG A 383 -12.50 16.80 -15.63
C ARG A 383 -13.54 15.72 -15.92
N PRO A 384 -13.72 15.32 -17.18
CA PRO A 384 -14.65 14.26 -17.55
C PRO A 384 -14.38 12.96 -16.77
N ALA A 385 -15.46 12.25 -16.44
CA ALA A 385 -15.36 10.90 -15.86
C ALA A 385 -14.47 10.02 -16.75
N GLY A 386 -13.40 9.46 -16.18
CA GLY A 386 -12.42 8.64 -16.89
C GLY A 386 -11.09 9.32 -17.24
N ASP A 387 -10.96 10.65 -17.08
CA ASP A 387 -9.66 11.33 -17.03
C ASP A 387 -9.04 11.11 -15.63
N PRO A 388 -7.77 10.67 -15.50
CA PRO A 388 -7.14 10.41 -14.19
C PRO A 388 -6.94 11.70 -13.36
N GLN A 389 -8.03 12.16 -12.73
CA GLN A 389 -8.07 13.32 -11.83
C GLN A 389 -7.02 13.21 -10.73
N SER A 390 -6.78 12.02 -10.18
CA SER A 390 -5.73 11.78 -9.19
C SER A 390 -4.31 11.98 -9.69
N ARG A 391 -4.00 11.72 -10.97
CA ARG A 391 -2.64 12.00 -11.50
C ARG A 391 -2.40 13.50 -11.53
N ALA A 392 -3.39 14.27 -11.97
CA ALA A 392 -3.34 15.72 -11.96
C ALA A 392 -3.27 16.26 -10.53
N ALA A 393 -4.12 15.77 -9.63
CA ALA A 393 -4.15 16.15 -8.21
C ALA A 393 -2.80 15.85 -7.54
N ARG A 394 -2.28 14.63 -7.69
CA ARG A 394 -0.96 14.25 -7.16
C ARG A 394 0.14 15.16 -7.68
N ARG A 395 0.13 15.46 -8.98
CA ARG A 395 1.14 16.35 -9.57
C ARG A 395 1.04 17.75 -8.97
N LEU A 396 -0.16 18.31 -8.87
CA LEU A 396 -0.40 19.64 -8.30
C LEU A 396 0.05 19.69 -6.83
N LEU A 397 -0.38 18.73 -6.02
CA LEU A 397 -0.07 18.71 -4.59
C LEU A 397 1.42 18.49 -4.32
N ARG A 398 2.08 17.55 -5.02
CA ARG A 398 3.52 17.28 -4.83
C ARG A 398 4.43 18.37 -5.38
N HIS A 399 4.09 19.00 -6.51
CA HIS A 399 4.97 19.97 -7.16
C HIS A 399 4.65 21.43 -6.84
N THR A 400 3.47 21.71 -6.32
CA THR A 400 3.05 23.08 -5.99
C THR A 400 2.87 23.24 -4.49
N TRP A 401 1.98 22.46 -3.86
CA TRP A 401 1.68 22.63 -2.43
C TRP A 401 2.85 22.22 -1.55
N GLN A 402 3.37 21.00 -1.70
CA GLN A 402 4.39 20.45 -0.82
C GLN A 402 5.69 21.28 -0.71
N PRO A 403 6.26 21.85 -1.80
CA PRO A 403 7.46 22.67 -1.68
C PRO A 403 7.21 24.09 -1.15
N THR A 404 5.97 24.61 -1.23
CA THR A 404 5.67 26.02 -0.90
C THR A 404 4.90 26.20 0.40
N SER A 405 4.19 25.18 0.87
CA SER A 405 3.38 25.26 2.09
C SER A 405 4.25 25.24 3.35
N LYS A 406 3.98 26.19 4.25
CA LYS A 406 4.56 26.19 5.61
C LYS A 406 4.09 24.99 6.42
N THR A 407 2.85 24.56 6.20
CA THR A 407 2.26 23.37 6.84
C THR A 407 3.04 22.13 6.40
N ALA A 408 3.33 21.97 5.10
CA ALA A 408 4.16 20.88 4.60
C ALA A 408 5.56 20.86 5.24
N GLN A 409 6.24 22.01 5.32
CA GLN A 409 7.55 22.10 5.96
C GLN A 409 7.51 21.74 7.46
N ALA A 410 6.46 22.18 8.17
CA ALA A 410 6.25 21.84 9.57
C ALA A 410 5.96 20.35 9.78
N ILE A 411 5.26 19.71 8.85
CA ILE A 411 5.02 18.26 8.83
C ILE A 411 6.35 17.50 8.72
N GLU A 412 7.21 17.85 7.77
CA GLU A 412 8.48 17.14 7.59
C GLU A 412 9.35 17.22 8.86
N ALA A 413 9.41 18.39 9.51
CA ALA A 413 10.12 18.55 10.78
C ALA A 413 9.51 17.69 11.90
N ALA A 414 8.19 17.72 12.07
CA ALA A 414 7.51 16.96 13.13
C ALA A 414 7.60 15.44 12.91
N VAL A 415 7.56 14.96 11.67
CA VAL A 415 7.76 13.53 11.36
C VAL A 415 9.21 13.12 11.57
N ALA A 416 10.18 13.99 11.26
CA ALA A 416 11.59 13.72 11.55
C ALA A 416 11.85 13.58 13.05
N ASP A 417 11.21 14.43 13.87
CA ASP A 417 11.24 14.35 15.33
C ASP A 417 10.63 13.03 15.82
N LEU A 418 9.44 12.65 15.31
CA LEU A 418 8.75 11.40 15.68
C LEU A 418 9.59 10.17 15.37
N LEU A 419 10.21 10.13 14.19
CA LEU A 419 10.94 8.97 13.71
C LEU A 419 12.40 8.96 14.19
N SER A 420 12.86 10.00 14.88
CA SER A 420 14.22 10.10 15.40
C SER A 420 14.56 8.86 16.25
N ASP A 421 15.72 8.25 15.98
CA ASP A 421 16.13 7.05 16.71
C ASP A 421 16.48 7.45 18.15
N PRO A 422 15.82 6.89 19.18
CA PRO A 422 16.13 7.17 20.57
C PRO A 422 17.62 6.94 20.91
N ALA A 423 18.27 5.97 20.23
CA ALA A 423 19.69 5.68 20.42
C ALA A 423 20.61 6.73 19.76
N GLN A 424 20.23 7.28 18.60
CA GLN A 424 20.98 8.37 17.95
C GLN A 424 20.75 9.71 18.65
N ALA A 425 19.53 9.98 19.13
CA ALA A 425 19.22 11.17 19.93
C ALA A 425 20.01 11.19 21.24
N ALA A 426 20.14 10.04 21.91
CA ALA A 426 20.97 9.89 23.11
C ALA A 426 22.47 10.06 22.83
N LEU A 427 22.96 9.61 21.67
CA LEU A 427 24.35 9.77 21.26
C LEU A 427 24.68 11.24 20.91
N ALA A 428 23.78 11.92 20.20
CA ALA A 428 23.91 13.34 19.86
C ALA A 428 23.83 14.25 21.10
N ALA A 429 22.95 13.93 22.06
CA ALA A 429 22.83 14.67 23.32
C ALA A 429 24.11 14.55 24.18
N ARG A 430 24.78 13.38 24.19
CA ARG A 430 26.08 13.20 24.85
C ARG A 430 27.19 14.01 24.17
N GLN A 431 27.22 14.01 22.84
CA GLN A 431 28.23 14.76 22.07
C GLN A 431 28.07 16.30 22.17
N MET A 432 26.87 16.80 22.51
CA MET A 432 26.64 18.21 22.80
C MET A 432 26.95 18.61 24.25
N GLN A 433 27.01 17.66 25.19
CA GLN A 433 27.42 17.91 26.58
C GLN A 433 28.95 17.89 26.75
N ASP A 434 29.67 17.27 25.81
CA ASP A 434 31.14 17.23 25.76
C ASP A 434 31.76 18.38 24.92
N LYS A 435 30.96 19.37 24.49
CA LYS A 435 31.39 20.64 23.88
C LYS A 435 30.98 21.80 24.75
#